data_AF-A0A2H3CSI0-F1
#
_entry.id   AF-A0A2H3CSI0-F1
#
_cell.length_a   1.000
_cell.length_b   1.000
_cell.length_c   1.000
_cell.angle_alpha   90.00
_cell.angle_beta   90.00
_cell.angle_gamma   90.00
#
_symmetry.space_group_name_H-M   'P 1'
#
loop_
_entity.id
_entity.type
_entity.pdbx_description
1 polymer ?
#
loop_
_entity_poly.entity_id
_entity_poly.type
_entity_poly.pdbx_seq_one_letter_code
_entity_poly.pdbx_strand_id
1 'polypeptide(L)'
;LNSNGPPLRTEHLQLESFIGEGHGFLATLQERVSQARTVLNELLEEEKRVQEMIESCQTMVSPIRRIPEDITRKIFLACWETEGEIKDSLNGKFAPFVLSKVCREWRSIALSTSRLW
;
A
#
# COMPACT_ATOMS: atom_id res chain seq x y z
N LEU A 1 0.16 56.27 -2.73
CA LEU A 1 1.61 56.12 -2.99
C LEU A 1 1.90 56.76 -4.35
N ASN A 2 2.01 58.09 -4.42
CA ASN A 2 2.14 58.86 -5.68
C ASN A 2 3.44 59.67 -5.72
N SER A 3 4.56 59.06 -5.32
CA SER A 3 5.89 59.64 -5.51
C SER A 3 6.83 58.54 -5.98
N ASN A 4 7.37 58.67 -7.19
CA ASN A 4 8.40 57.81 -7.76
C ASN A 4 9.82 58.31 -7.41
N GLY A 5 9.95 59.17 -6.39
CA GLY A 5 11.25 59.61 -5.90
C GLY A 5 11.96 58.48 -5.14
N PRO A 6 13.31 58.44 -5.15
CA PRO A 6 14.05 57.50 -4.32
C PRO A 6 13.71 57.71 -2.83
N PRO A 7 13.55 56.63 -2.05
CA PRO A 7 13.17 56.72 -0.65
C PRO A 7 14.18 57.53 0.15
N LEU A 8 13.68 58.27 1.14
CA LEU A 8 14.51 59.00 2.09
C LEU A 8 15.36 57.99 2.90
N ARG A 9 16.53 58.43 3.38
CA ARG A 9 17.46 57.56 4.15
C ARG A 9 16.78 56.85 5.33
N THR A 10 15.84 57.52 5.99
CA THR A 10 15.04 56.96 7.08
C THR A 10 14.06 55.89 6.62
N GLU A 11 13.44 56.07 5.46
CA GLU A 11 12.55 55.07 4.85
C GLU A 11 13.34 53.82 4.43
N HIS A 12 14.55 54.02 3.90
CA HIS A 12 15.45 52.90 3.55
C HIS A 12 15.83 52.05 4.78
N LEU A 13 16.17 52.69 5.89
CA LEU A 13 16.49 51.98 7.14
C LEU A 13 15.28 51.22 7.72
N GLN A 14 14.07 51.81 7.62
CA GLN A 14 12.83 51.16 8.04
C GLN A 14 12.52 49.93 7.17
N LEU A 15 12.70 50.05 5.86
CA LEU A 15 12.55 48.95 4.91
C LEU A 15 13.56 47.82 5.18
N GLU A 16 14.83 48.15 5.42
CA GLU A 16 15.85 47.15 5.77
C GLU A 16 15.54 46.42 7.08
N SER A 17 15.09 47.15 8.11
CA SER A 17 14.63 46.55 9.38
C SER A 17 13.47 45.59 9.16
N PHE A 18 12.44 46.03 8.42
CA PHE A 18 11.27 45.22 8.12
C PHE A 18 11.63 43.97 7.32
N ILE A 19 12.55 44.09 6.35
CA ILE A 19 13.07 42.96 5.59
C ILE A 19 13.81 42.00 6.52
N GLY A 20 14.64 42.49 7.44
CA GLY A 20 15.34 41.67 8.43
C GLY A 20 14.38 40.89 9.34
N GLU A 21 13.36 41.57 9.88
CA GLU A 21 12.29 40.94 10.69
C GLU A 21 11.51 39.89 9.88
N GLY A 22 11.20 40.20 8.63
CA GLY A 22 10.54 39.28 7.71
C GLY A 22 11.34 38.00 7.47
N HIS A 23 12.67 38.11 7.29
CA HIS A 23 13.54 36.94 7.17
C HIS A 23 13.55 36.09 8.45
N GLY A 24 13.56 36.72 9.63
CA GLY A 24 13.50 36.01 10.92
C GLY A 24 12.19 35.23 11.10
N PHE A 25 11.06 35.85 10.74
CA PHE A 25 9.77 35.18 10.77
C PHE A 25 9.68 34.02 9.77
N LEU A 26 10.19 34.23 8.56
CA LEU A 26 10.21 33.20 7.52
C LEU A 26 11.06 31.99 7.94
N ALA A 27 12.24 32.21 8.54
CA ALA A 27 13.08 31.14 9.09
C ALA A 27 12.34 30.34 10.18
N THR A 28 11.63 31.04 11.07
CA THR A 28 10.82 30.40 12.13
C THR A 28 9.70 29.54 11.55
N LEU A 29 9.02 30.04 10.50
CA LEU A 29 7.98 29.26 9.80
C LEU A 29 8.57 28.03 9.09
N GLN A 30 9.71 28.18 8.42
CA GLN A 30 10.39 27.06 7.76
C GLN A 30 10.77 25.96 8.75
N GLU A 31 11.27 26.34 9.92
CA GLU A 31 11.60 25.38 10.98
C GLU A 31 10.35 24.62 11.45
N ARG A 32 9.25 25.33 11.72
CA ARG A 32 7.98 24.70 12.09
C ARG A 32 7.44 23.76 11.01
N VAL A 33 7.58 24.14 9.73
CA VAL A 33 7.19 23.29 8.59
C VAL A 33 8.07 22.04 8.53
N SER A 34 9.37 22.18 8.75
CA SER A 34 10.31 21.05 8.78
C SER A 34 9.97 20.06 9.89
N GLN A 35 9.71 20.56 11.10
CA GLN A 35 9.29 19.74 12.24
C GLN A 35 7.96 19.02 11.97
N ALA A 36 6.96 19.73 11.45
CA ALA A 36 5.68 19.13 11.12
C ALA A 36 5.80 18.03 10.04
N ARG A 37 6.66 18.22 9.04
CA ARG A 37 6.95 17.19 8.01
C ARG A 37 7.62 15.97 8.60
N THR A 38 8.52 16.16 9.57
CA THR A 38 9.20 15.04 10.26
C THR A 38 8.19 14.18 10.99
N VAL A 39 7.33 14.79 11.81
CA VAL A 39 6.25 14.09 12.53
C VAL A 39 5.29 13.39 11.56
N LEU A 40 4.91 14.06 10.47
CA LEU A 40 4.04 13.44 9.45
C LEU A 40 4.67 12.19 8.85
N ASN A 41 5.95 12.24 8.50
CA ASN A 41 6.64 11.08 7.92
C ASN A 41 6.73 9.92 8.92
N GLU A 42 7.00 10.20 10.20
CA GLU A 42 7.02 9.17 11.24
C GLU A 42 5.65 8.47 11.38
N LEU A 43 4.56 9.24 11.35
CA LEU A 43 3.20 8.71 11.42
C LEU A 43 2.83 7.87 10.19
N LEU A 44 3.22 8.30 8.99
CA LEU A 44 2.98 7.53 7.75
C LEU A 44 3.74 6.19 7.76
N GLU A 45 4.97 6.18 8.27
CA GLU A 45 5.73 4.93 8.41
C GLU A 45 5.10 3.99 9.46
N GLU A 46 4.55 4.53 10.55
CA GLU A 46 3.81 3.72 11.52
C GLU A 46 2.49 3.18 10.94
N GLU A 47 1.73 4.01 10.23
CA GLU A 47 0.50 3.59 9.52
C GLU A 47 0.80 2.42 8.59
N LYS A 48 1.86 2.54 7.78
CA LYS A 48 2.29 1.48 6.87
C LYS A 48 2.64 0.19 7.61
N ARG A 49 3.41 0.26 8.70
CA ARG A 49 3.75 -0.92 9.53
C ARG A 49 2.51 -1.61 10.07
N VAL A 50 1.56 -0.84 10.58
CA VAL A 50 0.30 -1.38 11.12
C VAL A 50 -0.53 -2.04 10.01
N GLN A 51 -0.60 -1.42 8.84
CA GLN A 51 -1.31 -1.97 7.68
C GLN A 51 -0.71 -3.31 7.24
N GLU A 52 0.62 -3.40 7.13
CA GLU A 52 1.33 -4.64 6.80
C GLU A 52 1.08 -5.75 7.84
N MET A 53 1.05 -5.39 9.13
CA MET A 53 0.72 -6.32 10.21
C MET A 53 -0.73 -6.84 10.09
N ILE A 54 -1.70 -5.95 9.83
CA ILE A 54 -3.10 -6.33 9.65
C ILE A 54 -3.25 -7.28 8.46
N GLU A 55 -2.65 -6.98 7.32
CA GLU A 55 -2.71 -7.83 6.12
C GLU A 55 -2.09 -9.22 6.37
N SER A 56 -0.98 -9.27 7.12
CA SER A 56 -0.37 -10.53 7.55
C SER A 56 -1.31 -11.33 8.45
N CYS A 57 -1.92 -10.71 9.47
CA CYS A 57 -2.88 -11.35 10.35
C CYS A 57 -4.13 -11.82 9.59
N GLN A 58 -4.71 -11.00 8.72
CA GLN A 58 -5.84 -11.36 7.86
C GLN A 58 -5.51 -12.59 7.00
N THR A 59 -4.30 -12.61 6.45
CA THR A 59 -3.79 -13.73 5.69
C THR A 59 -3.68 -15.00 6.53
N MET A 60 -3.24 -14.91 7.80
CA MET A 60 -3.14 -16.05 8.72
C MET A 60 -4.50 -16.56 9.18
N VAL A 61 -5.45 -15.67 9.48
CA VAL A 61 -6.79 -16.06 9.95
C VAL A 61 -7.73 -16.43 8.81
N SER A 62 -7.31 -16.22 7.56
CA SER A 62 -8.08 -16.57 6.37
C SER A 62 -8.56 -18.03 6.46
N PRO A 63 -9.88 -18.28 6.37
CA PRO A 63 -10.46 -19.61 6.52
C PRO A 63 -9.78 -20.64 5.61
N ILE A 64 -9.33 -20.20 4.44
CA ILE A 64 -8.71 -21.03 3.41
C ILE A 64 -7.40 -21.72 3.85
N ARG A 65 -6.67 -21.14 4.83
CA ARG A 65 -5.44 -21.72 5.42
C ARG A 65 -5.71 -22.61 6.63
N ARG A 66 -6.95 -22.63 7.14
CA ARG A 66 -7.36 -23.49 8.26
C ARG A 66 -7.98 -24.81 7.79
N ILE A 67 -8.25 -24.94 6.50
CA ILE A 67 -8.79 -26.16 5.90
C ILE A 67 -7.64 -27.16 5.77
N PRO A 68 -7.75 -28.36 6.37
CA PRO A 68 -6.79 -29.42 6.17
C PRO A 68 -6.55 -29.74 4.69
N GLU A 69 -5.34 -30.16 4.35
CA GLU A 69 -4.95 -30.46 2.98
C GLU A 69 -5.86 -31.51 2.32
N ASP A 70 -6.27 -32.54 3.05
CA ASP A 70 -7.14 -33.60 2.57
C ASP A 70 -8.54 -33.09 2.22
N ILE A 71 -9.08 -32.16 3.01
CA ILE A 71 -10.37 -31.51 2.73
C ILE A 71 -10.23 -30.59 1.51
N THR A 72 -9.16 -29.81 1.41
CA THR A 72 -8.89 -28.96 0.24
C THR A 72 -8.79 -29.79 -1.05
N ARG A 73 -8.09 -30.93 -0.99
CA ARG A 73 -7.99 -31.88 -2.11
C ARG A 73 -9.34 -32.47 -2.49
N LYS A 74 -10.18 -32.85 -1.52
CA LYS A 74 -11.56 -33.32 -1.79
C LYS A 74 -12.41 -32.26 -2.47
N ILE A 75 -12.32 -31.00 -2.03
CA ILE A 75 -13.02 -29.88 -2.67
C ILE A 75 -12.55 -29.73 -4.12
N PHE A 76 -11.24 -29.75 -4.39
CA PHE A 76 -10.71 -29.62 -5.75
C PHE A 76 -11.23 -30.73 -6.67
N LEU A 77 -11.24 -31.97 -6.18
CA LEU A 77 -11.73 -33.12 -6.94
C LEU A 77 -13.25 -33.04 -7.17
N ALA A 78 -14.02 -32.54 -6.21
CA ALA A 78 -15.44 -32.31 -6.39
C ALA A 78 -15.71 -31.23 -7.44
N CYS A 79 -14.96 -30.12 -7.44
CA CYS A 79 -15.04 -29.10 -8.49
C CYS A 79 -14.72 -29.69 -9.87
N TRP A 80 -13.68 -30.51 -9.94
CA TRP A 80 -13.27 -31.23 -11.16
C TRP A 80 -14.33 -32.22 -11.67
N GLU A 81 -15.03 -32.90 -10.78
CA GLU A 81 -16.06 -33.89 -11.13
C GLU A 81 -17.41 -33.24 -11.49
N THR A 82 -17.64 -31.99 -11.06
CA THR A 82 -18.90 -31.25 -11.29
C THR A 82 -18.91 -30.46 -12.61
N GLU A 83 -17.73 -30.05 -13.10
CA GLU A 83 -17.62 -29.40 -14.41
C GLU A 83 -17.82 -30.44 -15.52
N GLY A 84 -19.04 -30.52 -16.06
CA GLY A 84 -19.35 -31.20 -17.32
C GLY A 84 -18.69 -30.55 -18.55
N GLU A 85 -17.66 -29.72 -18.37
CA GLU A 85 -16.90 -29.08 -19.43
C GLU A 85 -15.84 -30.05 -19.99
N ILE A 86 -15.57 -29.88 -21.28
CA ILE A 86 -14.52 -30.60 -21.99
C ILE A 86 -13.20 -30.35 -21.26
N LYS A 87 -12.56 -31.42 -20.81
CA LYS A 87 -11.28 -31.41 -20.10
C LYS A 87 -10.15 -31.01 -21.05
N ASP A 88 -10.10 -29.72 -21.35
CA ASP A 88 -9.13 -29.14 -22.26
C ASP A 88 -8.10 -28.32 -21.47
N SER A 89 -6.86 -28.80 -21.48
CA SER A 89 -5.71 -28.10 -20.89
C SER A 89 -5.36 -26.77 -21.58
N LEU A 90 -6.01 -26.44 -22.70
CA LEU A 90 -5.90 -25.15 -23.37
C LEU A 90 -7.00 -24.18 -22.94
N ASN A 91 -8.02 -24.63 -22.21
CA ASN A 91 -9.06 -23.78 -21.68
C ASN A 91 -8.55 -23.03 -20.44
N GLY A 92 -8.60 -21.69 -20.46
CA GLY A 92 -8.23 -20.86 -19.32
C GLY A 92 -9.12 -21.06 -18.07
N LYS A 93 -10.27 -21.72 -18.22
CA LYS A 93 -11.17 -22.10 -17.13
C LYS A 93 -10.89 -23.48 -16.54
N PHE A 94 -9.90 -24.21 -17.06
CA PHE A 94 -9.51 -25.52 -16.54
C PHE A 94 -9.27 -25.44 -15.02
N ALA A 95 -10.07 -26.18 -14.25
CA ALA A 95 -10.10 -26.08 -12.80
C ALA A 95 -8.71 -26.11 -12.11
N PRO A 96 -7.76 -26.98 -12.51
CA PRO A 96 -6.41 -26.98 -11.92
C PRO A 96 -5.68 -25.64 -12.09
N PHE A 97 -5.84 -24.97 -13.24
CA PHE A 97 -5.26 -23.64 -13.42
C PHE A 97 -5.93 -22.62 -12.52
N VAL A 98 -7.26 -22.57 -12.49
CA VAL A 98 -8.02 -21.62 -11.67
C VAL A 98 -7.69 -21.78 -10.19
N LEU A 99 -7.74 -23.02 -9.68
CA LEU A 99 -7.44 -23.37 -8.29
C LEU A 99 -5.98 -23.01 -7.93
N SER A 100 -5.03 -23.21 -8.84
CA SER A 100 -3.62 -22.88 -8.62
C SER A 100 -3.32 -21.37 -8.55
N LYS A 101 -4.26 -20.49 -8.90
CA LYS A 101 -4.07 -19.03 -8.83
C LYS A 101 -4.47 -18.42 -7.49
N VAL A 102 -5.25 -19.14 -6.66
CA VAL A 102 -5.81 -18.59 -5.40
C VAL A 102 -4.72 -18.23 -4.38
N CYS A 103 -3.84 -19.17 -4.02
CA CYS A 103 -2.74 -18.92 -3.11
C CYS A 103 -1.60 -19.93 -3.30
N ARG A 104 -0.45 -19.71 -2.64
CA ARG A 104 0.72 -20.60 -2.74
C ARG A 104 0.42 -22.03 -2.27
N GLU A 105 -0.38 -22.16 -1.22
CA GLU A 105 -0.75 -23.46 -0.64
C GLU A 105 -1.67 -24.24 -1.60
N TRP A 106 -2.71 -23.61 -2.12
CA TRP A 106 -3.61 -24.21 -3.11
C TRP A 106 -2.88 -24.64 -4.39
N ARG A 107 -1.90 -23.84 -4.83
CA ARG A 107 -1.01 -24.23 -5.94
C ARG A 107 -0.22 -25.50 -5.62
N SER A 108 0.37 -25.59 -4.42
CA SER A 108 1.11 -26.77 -3.99
C SER A 108 0.20 -28.01 -3.98
N ILE A 109 -1.01 -27.88 -3.43
CA ILE A 109 -1.99 -28.96 -3.34
C ILE A 109 -2.44 -29.40 -4.75
N ALA A 110 -2.77 -28.45 -5.63
CA ALA A 110 -3.19 -28.73 -7.01
C ALA A 110 -2.11 -29.46 -7.82
N LEU A 111 -0.84 -29.04 -7.69
CA LEU A 111 0.29 -29.69 -8.37
C LEU A 111 0.60 -31.08 -7.79
N SER A 112 0.43 -31.28 -6.48
CA SER A 112 0.62 -32.59 -5.83
C SER A 112 -0.51 -33.58 -6.12
N THR A 113 -1.67 -33.10 -6.59
CA THR A 113 -2.86 -33.93 -6.80
C THR A 113 -2.95 -34.31 -8.27
N SER A 114 -2.27 -35.40 -8.65
CA SER A 114 -2.20 -35.89 -10.04
C SER A 114 -3.56 -36.09 -10.71
N ARG A 115 -4.60 -36.47 -9.95
CA ARG A 115 -5.96 -36.73 -10.46
C ARG A 115 -6.68 -35.48 -11.00
N LEU A 116 -6.13 -34.29 -10.78
CA LEU A 116 -6.64 -33.03 -11.32
C LEU A 116 -6.17 -32.74 -12.75
N TRP A 117 -5.09 -33.36 -13.20
CA TRP A 117 -4.48 -33.16 -14.52
C TRP A 117 -4.84 -34.32 -15.46
#